data_AF-A0A349FCP7-F1
#
_entry.id   AF-A0A349FCP7-F1
#
_cell.length_a   1.000
_cell.length_b   1.000
_cell.length_c   1.000
_cell.angle_alpha   90.00
_cell.angle_beta   90.00
_cell.angle_gamma   90.00
#
_symmetry.space_group_name_H-M   'P 1'
#
loop_
_entity.id
_entity.type
_entity.pdbx_description
1 polymer ?
#
loop_
_entity_poly.entity_id
_entity_poly.type
_entity_poly.pdbx_seq_one_letter_code
_entity_poly.pdbx_strand_id
1 'polypeptide(L)'
;MNCPITSAESATRCLEWFKKDLSYNQEHDLWASLTPIYERIITRASELGDFFEDIDGQLDYVQRKLFLEILLDVDMFWSSQCAEHIRKQYNFLLDSNEQIAKAFRHLETLLQDRADFTQERRWYSYVDTGVADVLFTAGKQYPLFRSRVSDKFLSLMSYDDKYWPPFTELLNELGNRFQEAEIEPSDESLWLLLDQKRASSLDVLILFFTEIQNRKRGTRLNKNFRLRDSSVASAINIAMDMPPEALFTAEKVKVGRQNLRNKGWDVWGEPYRSQEYSDY
;
A
#
# COMPACT_ATOMS: atom_id res chain seq x y z
N MET A 1 -39.74 -20.65 3.40
CA MET A 1 -39.01 -21.92 3.57
C MET A 1 -37.98 -21.98 2.45
N ASN A 2 -36.71 -21.68 2.73
CA ASN A 2 -35.64 -21.82 1.74
C ASN A 2 -35.16 -23.27 1.78
N CYS A 3 -35.19 -23.97 0.64
CA CYS A 3 -34.43 -25.21 0.49
C CYS A 3 -32.96 -24.95 0.83
N PRO A 4 -32.26 -25.87 1.51
CA PRO A 4 -30.82 -25.76 1.68
C PRO A 4 -30.19 -25.75 0.28
N ILE A 5 -29.51 -24.65 -0.05
CA ILE A 5 -28.72 -24.56 -1.26
C ILE A 5 -27.66 -25.66 -1.19
N THR A 6 -27.59 -26.49 -2.22
CA THR A 6 -26.58 -27.54 -2.28
C THR A 6 -25.25 -26.99 -2.79
N SER A 7 -24.13 -27.59 -2.39
CA SER A 7 -22.77 -27.24 -2.86
C SER A 7 -22.68 -27.05 -4.38
N ALA A 8 -23.37 -27.92 -5.13
CA ALA A 8 -23.42 -27.92 -6.59
C ALA A 8 -24.16 -26.70 -7.16
N GLU A 9 -25.23 -26.23 -6.52
CA GLU A 9 -25.96 -25.03 -6.93
C GLU A 9 -25.13 -23.76 -6.68
N SER A 10 -24.48 -23.67 -5.52
CA SER A 10 -23.56 -22.58 -5.19
C SER A 10 -22.42 -22.47 -6.20
N ALA A 11 -21.79 -23.60 -6.52
CA ALA A 11 -20.73 -23.67 -7.51
C ALA A 11 -21.22 -23.24 -8.90
N THR A 12 -22.41 -23.69 -9.32
CA THR A 12 -22.99 -23.31 -10.61
C THR A 12 -23.17 -21.79 -10.72
N ARG A 13 -23.77 -21.16 -9.71
CA ARG A 13 -23.99 -19.71 -9.70
C ARG A 13 -22.70 -18.90 -9.71
N CYS A 14 -21.69 -19.33 -8.97
CA CYS A 14 -20.39 -18.63 -8.94
C CYS A 14 -19.63 -18.83 -10.26
N LEU A 15 -19.65 -20.03 -10.83
CA LEU A 15 -18.98 -20.35 -12.09
C LEU A 15 -19.62 -19.68 -13.29
N GLU A 16 -20.93 -19.47 -13.28
CA GLU A 16 -21.61 -18.72 -14.32
C GLU A 16 -21.02 -17.31 -14.48
N TRP A 17 -20.68 -16.65 -13.36
CA TRP A 17 -20.02 -15.36 -13.41
C TRP A 17 -18.64 -15.45 -14.09
N PHE A 18 -17.75 -16.34 -13.62
CA PHE A 18 -16.41 -16.48 -14.21
C PHE A 18 -16.46 -16.80 -15.70
N LYS A 19 -17.35 -17.69 -16.13
CA LYS A 19 -17.51 -18.06 -17.54
C LYS A 19 -17.99 -16.89 -18.38
N LYS A 20 -19.01 -16.16 -17.90
CA LYS A 20 -19.56 -15.00 -18.60
C LYS A 20 -18.52 -13.89 -18.72
N ASP A 21 -17.77 -13.65 -17.65
CA ASP A 21 -16.77 -12.60 -17.59
C ASP A 21 -15.55 -12.95 -18.47
N LEU A 22 -15.09 -14.21 -18.46
CA LEU A 22 -14.07 -14.69 -19.40
C LEU A 22 -14.50 -14.52 -20.85
N SER A 23 -15.72 -14.95 -21.22
CA SER A 23 -16.23 -14.80 -22.58
C SER A 23 -16.28 -13.33 -23.01
N TYR A 24 -16.78 -12.45 -22.13
CA TYR A 24 -16.77 -11.01 -22.39
C TYR A 24 -15.36 -10.46 -22.63
N ASN A 25 -14.39 -10.84 -21.78
CA ASN A 25 -13.02 -10.38 -21.89
C ASN A 25 -12.36 -10.87 -23.19
N GLN A 26 -12.63 -12.11 -23.61
CA GLN A 26 -12.14 -12.67 -24.86
C GLN A 26 -12.78 -12.01 -26.09
N GLU A 27 -14.09 -11.72 -26.06
CA GLU A 27 -14.80 -11.06 -27.15
C GLU A 27 -14.33 -9.61 -27.37
N HIS A 28 -13.82 -8.97 -26.32
CA HIS A 28 -13.40 -7.56 -26.33
C HIS A 28 -11.88 -7.35 -26.25
N ASP A 29 -11.07 -8.40 -26.35
CA ASP A 29 -9.60 -8.36 -26.22
C ASP A 29 -9.11 -7.66 -24.93
N LEU A 30 -9.83 -7.87 -23.82
CA LEU A 30 -9.53 -7.29 -22.51
C LEU A 30 -8.77 -8.27 -21.63
N TRP A 31 -7.84 -7.72 -20.83
CA TRP A 31 -7.21 -8.41 -19.70
C TRP A 31 -6.69 -9.83 -20.01
N ALA A 32 -6.02 -10.00 -21.16
CA ALA A 32 -5.49 -11.30 -21.59
C ALA A 32 -4.59 -11.99 -20.55
N SER A 33 -3.96 -11.23 -19.66
CA SER A 33 -3.17 -11.74 -18.53
C SER A 33 -3.98 -12.49 -17.47
N LEU A 34 -5.29 -12.23 -17.36
CA LEU A 34 -6.17 -12.89 -16.39
C LEU A 34 -6.74 -14.20 -16.93
N THR A 35 -6.75 -14.42 -18.24
CA THR A 35 -7.29 -15.63 -18.89
C THR A 35 -6.81 -16.94 -18.24
N PRO A 36 -5.50 -17.14 -17.97
CA PRO A 36 -5.03 -18.37 -17.32
C PRO A 36 -5.62 -18.58 -15.92
N ILE A 37 -5.91 -17.49 -15.20
CA ILE A 37 -6.52 -17.54 -13.87
C ILE A 37 -7.99 -17.96 -13.98
N TYR A 38 -8.75 -17.39 -14.92
CA TYR A 38 -10.14 -17.82 -15.19
C TYR A 38 -10.21 -19.31 -15.54
N GLU A 39 -9.38 -19.75 -16.49
CA GLU A 39 -9.36 -21.15 -16.94
C GLU A 39 -9.04 -22.11 -15.79
N ARG A 40 -8.08 -21.74 -14.93
CA ARG A 40 -7.73 -22.51 -13.74
C ARG A 40 -8.88 -22.59 -12.74
N ILE A 41 -9.53 -21.47 -12.44
CA ILE A 41 -10.70 -21.43 -11.53
C ILE A 41 -11.84 -22.29 -12.08
N ILE A 42 -12.13 -22.20 -13.37
CA ILE A 42 -13.21 -22.96 -14.02
C ILE A 42 -12.89 -24.46 -14.04
N THR A 43 -11.65 -24.84 -14.36
CA THR A 43 -11.22 -26.23 -14.49
C THR A 43 -11.16 -26.94 -13.13
N ARG A 44 -10.69 -26.23 -12.10
CA ARG A 44 -10.50 -26.76 -10.73
C ARG A 44 -11.64 -26.38 -9.78
N ALA A 45 -12.80 -26.02 -10.32
CA ALA A 45 -13.93 -25.51 -9.56
C ALA A 45 -14.44 -26.44 -8.45
N SER A 46 -14.28 -27.75 -8.62
CA SER A 46 -14.65 -28.74 -7.60
C SER A 46 -13.85 -28.59 -6.30
N GLU A 47 -12.65 -28.01 -6.35
CA GLU A 47 -11.81 -27.73 -5.18
C GLU A 47 -12.29 -26.49 -4.40
N LEU A 48 -13.16 -25.65 -5.00
CA LEU A 48 -13.68 -24.41 -4.42
C LEU A 48 -15.07 -24.57 -3.79
N GLY A 49 -15.55 -25.80 -3.54
CA GLY A 49 -16.90 -26.06 -3.03
C GLY A 49 -17.26 -25.25 -1.77
N ASP A 50 -16.43 -25.33 -0.73
CA ASP A 50 -16.62 -24.58 0.52
C ASP A 50 -16.60 -23.06 0.28
N PHE A 51 -15.73 -22.58 -0.61
CA PHE A 51 -15.60 -21.17 -0.95
C PHE A 51 -16.85 -20.64 -1.64
N PHE A 52 -17.38 -21.38 -2.63
CA PHE A 52 -18.60 -21.00 -3.33
C PHE A 52 -19.83 -21.04 -2.42
N GLU A 53 -19.92 -22.02 -1.52
CA GLU A 53 -20.98 -22.07 -0.51
C GLU A 53 -20.94 -20.87 0.44
N ASP A 54 -19.76 -20.49 0.94
CA ASP A 54 -19.63 -19.36 1.86
C ASP A 54 -20.09 -18.05 1.20
N ILE A 55 -19.73 -17.88 -0.07
CA ILE A 55 -20.09 -16.69 -0.86
C ILE A 55 -21.59 -16.69 -1.16
N ASP A 56 -22.11 -17.77 -1.75
CA ASP A 56 -23.52 -17.84 -2.16
C ASP A 56 -24.48 -17.76 -0.96
N GLY A 57 -24.09 -18.35 0.17
CA GLY A 57 -24.89 -18.37 1.39
C GLY A 57 -24.92 -17.05 2.17
N GLN A 58 -23.95 -16.16 1.96
CA GLN A 58 -23.80 -14.93 2.76
C GLN A 58 -23.92 -13.63 1.96
N LEU A 59 -23.75 -13.67 0.65
CA LEU A 59 -23.68 -12.51 -0.22
C LEU A 59 -24.79 -12.51 -1.27
N ASP A 60 -25.38 -11.33 -1.49
CA ASP A 60 -26.30 -11.11 -2.60
C ASP A 60 -25.59 -11.22 -3.97
N TYR A 61 -26.37 -11.16 -5.05
CA TYR A 61 -25.84 -11.30 -6.41
C TYR A 61 -24.74 -10.28 -6.74
N VAL A 62 -24.89 -9.02 -6.34
CA VAL A 62 -23.94 -7.94 -6.66
C VAL A 62 -22.69 -8.08 -5.80
N GLN A 63 -22.85 -8.30 -4.50
CA GLN A 63 -21.77 -8.53 -3.56
C GLN A 63 -20.92 -9.73 -3.94
N ARG A 64 -21.56 -10.82 -4.37
CA ARG A 64 -20.88 -12.03 -4.85
C ARG A 64 -20.02 -11.75 -6.06
N LYS A 65 -20.56 -11.08 -7.07
CA LYS A 65 -19.78 -10.71 -8.26
C LYS A 65 -18.50 -9.97 -7.86
N LEU A 66 -18.64 -8.91 -7.05
CA LEU A 66 -17.52 -8.09 -6.59
C LEU A 66 -16.52 -8.88 -5.72
N PHE A 67 -17.00 -9.86 -4.96
CA PHE A 67 -16.11 -10.66 -4.12
C PHE A 67 -15.34 -11.71 -4.92
N LEU A 68 -15.96 -12.33 -5.93
CA LEU A 68 -15.31 -13.37 -6.74
C LEU A 68 -14.08 -12.86 -7.50
N GLU A 69 -14.02 -11.55 -7.79
CA GLU A 69 -12.83 -10.86 -8.35
C GLU A 69 -11.57 -11.06 -7.49
N ILE A 70 -11.71 -11.36 -6.19
CA ILE A 70 -10.56 -11.64 -5.31
C ILE A 70 -9.64 -12.73 -5.84
N LEU A 71 -10.18 -13.74 -6.54
CA LEU A 71 -9.36 -14.83 -7.09
C LEU A 71 -8.54 -14.40 -8.30
N LEU A 72 -8.95 -13.33 -8.99
CA LEU A 72 -8.26 -12.76 -10.16
C LEU A 72 -7.18 -11.75 -9.74
N ASP A 73 -7.36 -11.16 -8.57
CA ASP A 73 -6.55 -10.10 -7.99
C ASP A 73 -5.22 -10.57 -7.36
N VAL A 74 -4.94 -11.87 -7.43
CA VAL A 74 -3.81 -12.54 -6.76
C VAL A 74 -2.46 -11.89 -7.04
N ASP A 75 -2.11 -11.68 -8.31
CA ASP A 75 -0.81 -11.17 -8.71
C ASP A 75 -0.68 -9.66 -8.47
N MET A 76 -1.80 -8.96 -8.28
CA MET A 76 -1.82 -7.53 -8.05
C MET A 76 -1.76 -7.19 -6.56
N PHE A 77 -2.42 -7.97 -5.71
CA PHE A 77 -2.67 -7.54 -4.32
C PHE A 77 -2.14 -8.49 -3.25
N TRP A 78 -2.13 -9.80 -3.46
CA TRP A 78 -1.96 -10.74 -2.35
C TRP A 78 -1.05 -11.95 -2.58
N SER A 79 -0.22 -11.91 -3.62
CA SER A 79 0.83 -12.90 -3.86
C SER A 79 2.06 -12.72 -2.95
N SER A 80 2.92 -13.74 -2.91
CA SER A 80 4.25 -13.62 -2.29
C SER A 80 5.13 -12.55 -2.93
N GLN A 81 4.97 -12.33 -4.24
CA GLN A 81 5.69 -11.33 -5.00
C GLN A 81 5.24 -9.93 -4.58
N CYS A 82 3.93 -9.73 -4.35
CA CYS A 82 3.40 -8.48 -3.78
C CYS A 82 4.04 -8.19 -2.41
N ALA A 83 4.13 -9.19 -1.54
CA ALA A 83 4.75 -9.04 -0.23
C ALA A 83 6.22 -8.62 -0.30
N GLU A 84 7.00 -9.24 -1.20
CA GLU A 84 8.39 -8.85 -1.43
C GLU A 84 8.49 -7.44 -2.00
N HIS A 85 7.61 -7.08 -2.94
CA HIS A 85 7.58 -5.77 -3.57
C HIS A 85 7.28 -4.66 -2.56
N ILE A 86 6.28 -4.85 -1.68
CA ILE A 86 5.92 -3.90 -0.63
C ILE A 86 7.11 -3.65 0.31
N ARG A 87 7.82 -4.69 0.75
CA ARG A 87 9.02 -4.53 1.59
C ARG A 87 10.12 -3.76 0.86
N LYS A 88 10.34 -4.04 -0.43
CA LYS A 88 11.33 -3.32 -1.24
C LYS A 88 10.97 -1.84 -1.38
N GLN A 89 9.71 -1.51 -1.64
CA GLN A 89 9.24 -0.12 -1.73
C GLN A 89 9.39 0.62 -0.39
N TYR A 90 9.02 -0.02 0.72
CA TYR A 90 9.16 0.56 2.05
C TYR A 90 10.63 0.85 2.40
N ASN A 91 11.52 -0.14 2.22
CA ASN A 91 12.95 0.04 2.47
C ASN A 91 13.57 1.08 1.54
N PHE A 92 13.14 1.12 0.27
CA PHE A 92 13.60 2.15 -0.67
C PHE A 92 13.24 3.56 -0.18
N LEU A 93 12.04 3.77 0.35
CA LEU A 93 11.64 5.07 0.91
C LEU A 93 12.46 5.44 2.15
N LEU A 94 12.68 4.48 3.07
CA LEU A 94 13.55 4.70 4.24
C LEU A 94 14.97 5.10 3.83
N ASP A 95 15.58 4.32 2.94
CA ASP A 95 16.94 4.56 2.46
C ASP A 95 17.03 5.89 1.69
N SER A 96 16.00 6.24 0.92
CA SER A 96 15.93 7.50 0.20
C SER A 96 15.86 8.69 1.18
N ASN A 97 15.02 8.60 2.21
CA ASN A 97 14.89 9.63 3.24
C ASN A 97 16.22 9.84 3.98
N GLU A 98 16.89 8.75 4.36
CA GLU A 98 18.20 8.82 5.02
C GLU A 98 19.27 9.47 4.11
N GLN A 99 19.30 9.09 2.83
CA GLN A 99 20.24 9.67 1.86
C GLN A 99 19.98 11.15 1.63
N ILE A 100 18.72 11.56 1.50
CA ILE A 100 18.35 12.96 1.36
C ILE A 100 18.77 13.76 2.60
N ALA A 101 18.51 13.25 3.80
CA ALA A 101 18.94 13.90 5.05
C ALA A 101 20.48 14.03 5.14
N LYS A 102 21.24 13.00 4.72
CA LYS A 102 22.71 13.05 4.62
C LYS A 102 23.18 14.10 3.61
N ALA A 103 22.51 14.22 2.47
CA ALA A 103 22.83 15.21 1.45
C ALA A 103 22.63 16.65 1.95
N PHE A 104 21.54 16.92 2.67
CA PHE A 104 21.29 18.23 3.28
C PHE A 104 22.38 18.61 4.29
N ARG A 105 22.75 17.71 5.21
CA ARG A 105 23.84 17.94 6.18
C ARG A 105 25.21 18.18 5.51
N HIS A 106 25.49 17.43 4.44
CA HIS A 106 26.72 17.63 3.69
C HIS A 106 26.75 19.01 3.03
N LEU A 107 25.65 19.43 2.41
CA LEU A 107 25.54 20.76 1.79
C LEU A 107 25.65 21.89 2.82
N GLU A 108 25.03 21.73 4.00
CA GLU A 108 25.16 22.67 5.11
C GLU A 108 26.64 22.85 5.51
N THR A 109 27.38 21.76 5.67
CA THR A 109 28.82 21.79 6.00
C THR A 109 29.62 22.57 4.94
N LEU A 110 29.38 22.29 3.66
CA LEU A 110 30.06 22.98 2.56
C LEU A 110 29.76 24.48 2.53
N LEU A 111 28.53 24.88 2.86
CA LEU A 111 28.14 26.29 2.92
C LEU A 111 28.74 26.99 4.14
N GLN A 112 28.84 26.32 5.28
CA GLN A 112 29.49 26.86 6.47
C GLN A 112 31.00 27.05 6.25
N ASP A 113 31.70 26.02 5.75
CA ASP A 113 33.13 26.10 5.41
C ASP A 113 33.43 27.27 4.46
N ARG A 114 32.53 27.49 3.49
CA ARG A 114 32.60 28.61 2.55
C ARG A 114 32.40 29.96 3.25
N ALA A 115 31.42 30.08 4.13
CA ALA A 115 31.15 31.31 4.88
C ALA A 115 32.39 31.69 5.72
N ASP A 116 32.95 30.74 6.46
CA ASP A 116 34.14 30.92 7.30
C ASP A 116 35.35 31.37 6.45
N PHE A 117 35.58 30.73 5.30
CA PHE A 117 36.67 31.10 4.40
C PHE A 117 36.57 32.55 3.90
N THR A 118 35.35 33.04 3.62
CA THR A 118 35.14 34.41 3.12
C THR A 118 35.30 35.49 4.18
N GLN A 119 35.14 35.16 5.46
CA GLN A 119 35.31 36.12 6.56
C GLN A 119 36.78 36.47 6.84
N GLU A 120 37.70 35.53 6.59
CA GLU A 120 39.11 35.66 7.00
C GLU A 120 40.08 36.08 5.87
N ARG A 121 39.63 36.25 4.62
CA ARG A 121 40.53 36.28 3.45
C ARG A 121 40.25 37.38 2.43
N ARG A 122 41.25 37.65 1.59
CA ARG A 122 41.28 38.66 0.51
C ARG A 122 40.35 38.38 -0.69
N TRP A 123 39.61 37.28 -0.68
CA TRP A 123 38.82 36.81 -1.82
C TRP A 123 37.34 36.85 -1.50
N TYR A 124 36.57 37.56 -2.32
CA TYR A 124 35.13 37.68 -2.20
C TYR A 124 34.46 36.88 -3.33
N SER A 125 33.35 36.21 -3.01
CA SER A 125 32.54 35.50 -3.99
C SER A 125 31.07 35.81 -3.71
N TYR A 126 30.45 36.57 -4.61
CA TYR A 126 29.06 36.98 -4.53
C TYR A 126 28.16 35.86 -5.03
N VAL A 127 27.85 34.93 -4.14
CA VAL A 127 26.78 33.95 -4.34
C VAL A 127 25.69 34.31 -3.36
N ASP A 128 24.54 34.74 -3.89
CA ASP A 128 23.38 35.06 -3.08
C ASP A 128 22.70 33.77 -2.62
N THR A 129 22.73 33.55 -1.31
CA THR A 129 22.04 32.44 -0.64
C THR A 129 20.94 32.97 0.29
N GLY A 130 20.55 34.24 0.19
CA GLY A 130 19.47 34.80 0.99
C GLY A 130 18.18 34.03 0.74
N VAL A 131 17.55 33.51 1.80
CA VAL A 131 16.34 32.67 1.68
C VAL A 131 15.25 33.40 0.88
N ALA A 132 15.02 34.67 1.17
CA ALA A 132 14.01 35.47 0.51
C ALA A 132 14.32 35.71 -0.98
N ASP A 133 15.57 36.03 -1.31
CA ASP A 133 16.02 36.25 -2.70
C ASP A 133 15.98 34.99 -3.55
N VAL A 134 16.44 33.87 -2.99
CA VAL A 134 16.38 32.55 -3.64
C VAL A 134 14.93 32.15 -3.92
N LEU A 135 14.03 32.27 -2.93
CA LEU A 135 12.61 31.96 -3.09
C LEU A 135 11.94 32.86 -4.13
N PHE A 136 12.20 34.18 -4.09
CA PHE A 136 11.63 35.11 -5.05
C PHE A 136 12.10 34.80 -6.48
N THR A 137 13.39 34.51 -6.64
CA THR A 137 13.99 34.21 -7.94
C THR A 137 13.48 32.89 -8.51
N ALA A 138 13.40 31.83 -7.71
CA ALA A 138 12.81 30.56 -8.12
C ALA A 138 11.31 30.71 -8.46
N GLY A 139 10.59 31.48 -7.64
CA GLY A 139 9.17 31.78 -7.80
C GLY A 139 8.82 32.44 -9.14
N LYS A 140 9.75 33.20 -9.75
CA LYS A 140 9.52 33.86 -11.05
C LYS A 140 9.17 32.89 -12.17
N GLN A 141 9.49 31.60 -12.06
CA GLN A 141 9.11 30.61 -13.08
C GLN A 141 7.61 30.26 -13.03
N TYR A 142 6.94 30.48 -11.89
CA TYR A 142 5.57 30.03 -11.65
C TYR A 142 4.53 31.14 -11.92
N PRO A 143 3.56 30.93 -12.84
CA PRO A 143 2.59 31.98 -13.22
C PRO A 143 1.73 32.52 -12.07
N LEU A 144 1.35 31.68 -11.11
CA LEU A 144 0.55 32.09 -9.95
C LEU A 144 1.37 32.90 -8.94
N PHE A 145 2.65 32.58 -8.77
CA PHE A 145 3.54 33.39 -7.95
C PHE A 145 3.67 34.79 -8.55
N ARG A 146 3.98 34.90 -9.85
CA ARG A 146 4.13 36.18 -10.55
C ARG A 146 2.87 37.06 -10.54
N SER A 147 1.69 36.46 -10.64
CA SER A 147 0.44 37.23 -10.78
C SER A 147 -0.25 37.54 -9.45
N ARG A 148 0.01 36.77 -8.39
CA ARG A 148 -0.74 36.87 -7.12
C ARG A 148 0.13 37.07 -5.89
N VAL A 149 1.40 36.68 -5.92
CA VAL A 149 2.26 36.59 -4.74
C VAL A 149 3.43 37.56 -4.82
N SER A 150 4.00 37.82 -6.00
CA SER A 150 5.24 38.59 -6.18
C SER A 150 5.22 39.94 -5.49
N ASP A 151 4.18 40.76 -5.69
CA ASP A 151 4.16 42.13 -5.17
C ASP A 151 4.07 42.15 -3.65
N LYS A 152 3.32 41.20 -3.07
CA LYS A 152 3.25 41.01 -1.62
C LYS A 152 4.56 40.45 -1.08
N PHE A 153 5.18 39.52 -1.79
CA PHE A 153 6.45 38.92 -1.38
C PHE A 153 7.59 39.94 -1.42
N LEU A 154 7.64 40.82 -2.43
CA LEU A 154 8.59 41.94 -2.50
C LEU A 154 8.48 42.86 -1.28
N SER A 155 7.26 43.10 -0.78
CA SER A 155 7.09 43.88 0.44
C SER A 155 7.71 43.17 1.67
N LEU A 156 7.66 41.84 1.72
CA LEU A 156 8.32 41.06 2.77
C LEU A 156 9.84 41.04 2.60
N MET A 157 10.35 41.02 1.38
CA MET A 157 11.79 41.12 1.11
C MET A 157 12.40 42.47 1.53
N SER A 158 11.59 43.47 1.88
CA SER A 158 12.11 44.74 2.42
C SER A 158 12.64 44.64 3.85
N TYR A 159 12.33 43.56 4.57
CA TYR A 159 12.94 43.26 5.87
C TYR A 159 14.38 42.74 5.67
N ASP A 160 15.30 43.19 6.52
CA ASP A 160 16.71 42.79 6.45
C ASP A 160 16.94 41.33 6.89
N ASP A 161 18.13 40.79 6.58
CA ASP A 161 18.48 39.38 6.78
C ASP A 161 18.31 38.88 8.22
N LYS A 162 18.32 39.76 9.23
CA LYS A 162 18.07 39.37 10.63
C LYS A 162 16.64 38.90 10.91
N TYR A 163 15.69 39.15 9.99
CA TYR A 163 14.32 38.65 10.09
C TYR A 163 14.12 37.31 9.37
N TRP A 164 15.13 36.81 8.66
CA TRP A 164 15.08 35.56 7.92
C TRP A 164 16.04 34.54 8.54
N PRO A 165 15.69 33.24 8.56
CA PRO A 165 16.64 32.24 8.97
C PRO A 165 17.81 32.20 7.98
N PRO A 166 19.05 31.92 8.45
CA PRO A 166 20.15 31.58 7.57
C PRO A 166 19.77 30.41 6.66
N PHE A 167 20.29 30.42 5.43
CA PHE A 167 20.02 29.34 4.48
C PHE A 167 20.50 27.97 4.96
N THR A 168 21.59 27.93 5.73
CA THR A 168 22.09 26.72 6.39
C THR A 168 21.10 26.15 7.39
N GLU A 169 20.45 27.00 8.21
CA GLU A 169 19.40 26.56 9.13
C GLU A 169 18.17 26.02 8.39
N LEU A 170 17.79 26.63 7.25
CA LEU A 170 16.72 26.11 6.40
C LEU A 170 17.05 24.72 5.84
N LEU A 171 18.29 24.50 5.38
CA LEU A 171 18.73 23.19 4.88
C LEU A 171 18.76 22.14 5.99
N ASN A 172 19.21 22.51 7.18
CA ASN A 172 19.21 21.62 8.35
C ASN A 172 17.78 21.19 8.70
N GLU A 173 16.83 22.14 8.79
CA GLU A 173 15.41 21.84 9.03
C GLU A 173 14.82 20.92 7.96
N LEU A 174 15.14 21.12 6.67
CA LEU A 174 14.73 20.20 5.61
C LEU A 174 15.34 18.81 5.79
N GLY A 175 16.64 18.73 6.11
CA GLY A 175 17.31 17.47 6.41
C GLY A 175 16.66 16.71 7.56
N ASN A 176 16.31 17.42 8.65
CA ASN A 176 15.62 16.84 9.81
C ASN A 176 14.25 16.29 9.42
N ARG A 177 13.46 17.02 8.61
CA ARG A 177 12.16 16.54 8.13
C ARG A 177 12.25 15.23 7.35
N PHE A 178 13.28 15.04 6.53
CA PHE A 178 13.49 13.76 5.84
C PHE A 178 13.95 12.68 6.80
N GLN A 179 14.80 13.01 7.78
CA GLN A 179 15.25 12.06 8.80
C GLN A 179 14.11 11.57 9.70
N GLU A 180 13.19 12.47 10.03
CA GLU A 180 12.03 12.24 10.91
C GLU A 180 10.77 11.85 10.12
N ALA A 181 10.87 11.68 8.80
CA ALA A 181 9.72 11.37 7.96
C ALA A 181 9.12 10.01 8.33
N GLU A 182 7.93 10.05 8.91
CA GLU A 182 7.11 8.86 9.13
C GLU A 182 6.59 8.32 7.80
N ILE A 183 6.75 7.02 7.60
CA ILE A 183 6.26 6.32 6.40
C ILE A 183 5.08 5.47 6.83
N GLU A 184 3.90 5.77 6.30
CA GLU A 184 2.69 5.02 6.58
C GLU A 184 2.27 4.18 5.38
N PRO A 185 1.92 2.90 5.56
CA PRO A 185 1.31 2.11 4.51
C PRO A 185 -0.11 2.60 4.23
N SER A 186 -0.60 2.34 3.01
CA SER A 186 -1.99 2.66 2.62
C SER A 186 -3.04 1.87 3.41
N ASP A 187 -2.67 0.73 4.00
CA ASP A 187 -3.47 0.01 4.97
C ASP A 187 -2.60 -0.39 6.17
N GLU A 188 -3.08 -0.10 7.38
CA GLU A 188 -2.34 -0.36 8.62
C GLU A 188 -1.99 -1.84 8.82
N SER A 189 -2.77 -2.79 8.28
CA SER A 189 -2.44 -4.22 8.37
C SER A 189 -1.14 -4.59 7.66
N LEU A 190 -0.65 -3.74 6.73
CA LEU A 190 0.66 -3.92 6.12
C LEU A 190 1.81 -3.74 7.13
N TRP A 191 1.59 -3.08 8.27
CA TRP A 191 2.59 -3.09 9.35
C TRP A 191 2.89 -4.51 9.85
N LEU A 192 1.88 -5.39 9.89
CA LEU A 192 2.09 -6.80 10.24
C LEU A 192 2.96 -7.51 9.20
N LEU A 193 2.90 -7.10 7.93
CA LEU A 193 3.75 -7.63 6.87
C LEU A 193 5.19 -7.15 7.00
N LEU A 194 5.37 -5.85 7.29
CA LEU A 194 6.69 -5.21 7.47
C LEU A 194 7.41 -5.73 8.74
N ASP A 195 6.67 -6.05 9.80
CA ASP A 195 7.19 -6.68 11.03
C ASP A 195 7.66 -8.14 10.84
N GLN A 196 7.32 -8.79 9.71
CA GLN A 196 7.80 -10.16 9.47
C GLN A 196 9.31 -10.17 9.19
N LYS A 197 10.05 -10.91 10.03
CA LYS A 197 11.50 -11.12 9.88
C LYS A 197 11.91 -11.85 8.61
N ARG A 198 11.01 -12.65 8.02
CA ARG A 198 11.27 -13.46 6.83
C ARG A 198 10.00 -13.69 6.03
N ALA A 199 10.16 -13.86 4.72
CA ALA A 199 9.08 -14.27 3.84
C ALA A 199 8.46 -15.59 4.31
N SER A 200 7.13 -15.65 4.35
CA SER A 200 6.41 -16.83 4.83
C SER A 200 5.00 -16.90 4.28
N SER A 201 4.32 -18.04 4.48
CA SER A 201 2.91 -18.17 4.15
C SER A 201 2.00 -17.20 4.92
N LEU A 202 2.47 -16.64 6.04
CA LEU A 202 1.73 -15.62 6.77
C LEU A 202 1.62 -14.33 5.95
N ASP A 203 2.58 -14.03 5.08
CA ASP A 203 2.56 -12.84 4.21
C ASP A 203 1.35 -12.87 3.28
N VAL A 204 1.12 -14.00 2.63
CA VAL A 204 -0.04 -14.23 1.76
C VAL A 204 -1.33 -14.10 2.55
N LEU A 205 -1.39 -14.63 3.77
CA LEU A 205 -2.58 -14.48 4.61
C LEU A 205 -2.82 -13.04 5.02
N ILE A 206 -1.77 -12.29 5.39
CA ILE A 206 -1.90 -10.86 5.72
C ILE A 206 -2.52 -10.14 4.53
N LEU A 207 -1.89 -10.23 3.36
CA LEU A 207 -2.37 -9.52 2.16
C LEU A 207 -3.78 -9.97 1.73
N PHE A 208 -4.07 -11.27 1.77
CA PHE A 208 -5.39 -11.79 1.41
C PHE A 208 -6.48 -11.27 2.36
N PHE A 209 -6.22 -11.25 3.68
CA PHE A 209 -7.17 -10.70 4.64
C PHE A 209 -7.26 -9.17 4.58
N THR A 210 -6.17 -8.46 4.28
CA THR A 210 -6.17 -7.02 4.00
C THR A 210 -7.10 -6.72 2.84
N GLU A 211 -7.02 -7.52 1.78
CA GLU A 211 -7.82 -7.34 0.58
C GLU A 211 -9.30 -7.67 0.78
N ILE A 212 -9.62 -8.63 1.66
CA ILE A 212 -11.00 -8.83 2.13
C ILE A 212 -11.50 -7.61 2.92
N GLN A 213 -10.70 -7.07 3.83
CA GLN A 213 -11.08 -5.91 4.65
C GLN A 213 -11.27 -4.65 3.81
N ASN A 214 -10.41 -4.44 2.81
CA ASN A 214 -10.54 -3.35 1.84
C ASN A 214 -11.84 -3.45 1.07
N ARG A 215 -12.20 -4.64 0.57
CA ARG A 215 -13.52 -4.81 -0.05
C ARG A 215 -14.64 -4.58 0.94
N LYS A 216 -14.55 -5.00 2.21
CA LYS A 216 -15.59 -4.70 3.23
C LYS A 216 -15.77 -3.20 3.50
N ARG A 217 -14.71 -2.41 3.40
CA ARG A 217 -14.75 -0.94 3.57
C ARG A 217 -15.25 -0.22 2.32
N GLY A 218 -14.72 -0.58 1.16
CA GLY A 218 -14.96 0.12 -0.12
C GLY A 218 -16.18 -0.36 -0.88
N THR A 219 -16.57 -1.62 -0.70
CA THR A 219 -17.77 -2.19 -1.33
C THR A 219 -18.88 -2.36 -0.29
N ARG A 220 -20.13 -2.49 -0.74
CA ARG A 220 -21.27 -2.78 0.15
C ARG A 220 -21.27 -4.23 0.64
N LEU A 221 -20.12 -4.90 0.78
CA LEU A 221 -20.03 -6.26 1.30
C LEU A 221 -20.63 -6.34 2.71
N ASN A 222 -21.24 -7.48 2.99
CA ASN A 222 -21.80 -7.76 4.30
C ASN A 222 -20.69 -7.69 5.36
N LYS A 223 -20.83 -6.83 6.38
CA LYS A 223 -19.83 -6.66 7.46
C LYS A 223 -19.54 -7.99 8.18
N ASN A 224 -20.56 -8.83 8.32
CA ASN A 224 -20.49 -10.12 8.98
C ASN A 224 -20.00 -11.26 8.06
N PHE A 225 -19.71 -10.97 6.79
CA PHE A 225 -19.18 -11.96 5.85
C PHE A 225 -17.88 -12.57 6.36
N ARG A 226 -17.81 -13.90 6.36
CA ARG A 226 -16.64 -14.67 6.80
C ARG A 226 -16.46 -15.89 5.91
N LEU A 227 -15.21 -16.25 5.67
CA LEU A 227 -14.86 -17.51 5.03
C LEU A 227 -14.46 -18.54 6.07
N ARG A 228 -14.79 -19.81 5.82
CA ARG A 228 -14.16 -20.94 6.51
C ARG A 228 -12.66 -20.97 6.21
N ASP A 229 -11.90 -21.54 7.13
CA ASP A 229 -10.45 -21.71 6.92
C ASP A 229 -10.15 -22.60 5.70
N SER A 230 -11.02 -23.57 5.39
CA SER A 230 -10.95 -24.40 4.17
C SER A 230 -11.20 -23.57 2.90
N SER A 231 -12.19 -22.69 2.90
CA SER A 231 -12.49 -21.77 1.80
C SER A 231 -11.32 -20.83 1.48
N VAL A 232 -10.67 -20.29 2.51
CA VAL A 232 -9.46 -19.47 2.35
C VAL A 232 -8.32 -20.30 1.75
N ALA A 233 -8.11 -21.51 2.25
CA ALA A 233 -7.05 -22.39 1.77
C ALA A 233 -7.24 -22.75 0.29
N SER A 234 -8.46 -23.16 -0.11
CA SER A 234 -8.77 -23.49 -1.50
C SER A 234 -8.66 -22.25 -2.40
N ALA A 235 -9.15 -21.09 -1.97
CA ALA A 235 -9.05 -19.85 -2.73
C ALA A 235 -7.59 -19.50 -3.06
N ILE A 236 -6.71 -19.52 -2.04
CA ILE A 236 -5.28 -19.24 -2.20
C ILE A 236 -4.64 -20.28 -3.13
N ASN A 237 -4.89 -21.57 -2.90
CA ASN A 237 -4.28 -22.65 -3.69
C ASN A 237 -4.65 -22.57 -5.18
N ILE A 238 -5.91 -22.30 -5.48
CA ILE A 238 -6.39 -22.21 -6.86
C ILE A 238 -5.94 -20.92 -7.51
N ALA A 239 -6.06 -19.77 -6.84
CA ALA A 239 -5.69 -18.50 -7.45
C ALA A 239 -4.18 -18.42 -7.72
N MET A 240 -3.33 -18.90 -6.81
CA MET A 240 -1.86 -18.88 -6.96
C MET A 240 -1.29 -20.10 -7.70
N ASP A 241 -2.12 -21.09 -8.03
CA ASP A 241 -1.68 -22.38 -8.60
C ASP A 241 -0.60 -23.09 -7.77
N MET A 242 -0.85 -23.19 -6.46
CA MET A 242 0.13 -23.68 -5.51
C MET A 242 0.50 -25.16 -5.80
N PRO A 243 1.80 -25.51 -5.79
CA PRO A 243 2.22 -26.89 -5.97
C PRO A 243 1.89 -27.72 -4.71
N PRO A 244 1.77 -29.06 -4.84
CA PRO A 244 1.31 -29.95 -3.77
C PRO A 244 2.03 -29.78 -2.42
N GLU A 245 3.34 -29.55 -2.45
CA GLU A 245 4.20 -29.38 -1.28
C GLU A 245 4.00 -28.04 -0.54
N ALA A 246 3.43 -27.04 -1.22
CA ALA A 246 3.26 -25.69 -0.68
C ALA A 246 1.80 -25.34 -0.39
N LEU A 247 0.87 -26.26 -0.65
CA LEU A 247 -0.56 -26.07 -0.45
C LEU A 247 -0.89 -25.51 0.94
N PHE A 248 -1.82 -24.57 0.95
CA PHE A 248 -2.51 -24.18 2.15
C PHE A 248 -3.50 -25.25 2.56
N THR A 249 -3.50 -25.59 3.84
CA THR A 249 -4.52 -26.40 4.49
C THR A 249 -5.38 -25.52 5.38
N ALA A 250 -6.59 -25.97 5.70
CA ALA A 250 -7.45 -25.28 6.67
C ALA A 250 -6.72 -25.05 8.01
N GLU A 251 -5.94 -26.03 8.47
CA GLU A 251 -5.15 -25.89 9.71
C GLU A 251 -4.06 -24.82 9.59
N LYS A 252 -3.36 -24.74 8.44
CA LYS A 252 -2.35 -23.70 8.20
C LYS A 252 -2.97 -22.30 8.22
N VAL A 253 -4.14 -22.13 7.62
CA VAL A 253 -4.91 -20.86 7.67
C VAL A 253 -5.30 -20.54 9.10
N LYS A 254 -5.87 -21.49 9.83
CA LYS A 254 -6.29 -21.32 11.22
C LYS A 254 -5.16 -20.88 12.13
N VAL A 255 -4.01 -21.56 12.05
CA VAL A 255 -2.79 -21.19 12.80
C VAL A 255 -2.32 -19.79 12.41
N GLY A 256 -2.32 -19.47 11.12
CA GLY A 256 -1.99 -18.14 10.62
C GLY A 256 -2.91 -17.06 11.21
N ARG A 257 -4.22 -17.27 11.20
CA ARG A 257 -5.19 -16.34 11.82
C ARG A 257 -4.98 -16.21 13.32
N GLN A 258 -4.68 -17.31 14.02
CA GLN A 258 -4.38 -17.24 15.46
C GLN A 258 -3.11 -16.41 15.73
N ASN A 259 -2.09 -16.54 14.89
CA ASN A 259 -0.89 -15.71 14.99
C ASN A 259 -1.21 -14.22 14.77
N LEU A 260 -2.05 -13.89 13.78
CA LEU A 260 -2.48 -12.50 13.55
C LEU A 260 -3.29 -11.95 14.72
N ARG A 261 -4.17 -12.75 15.34
CA ARG A 261 -4.89 -12.34 16.56
C ARG A 261 -3.94 -12.05 17.72
N ASN A 262 -2.90 -12.88 17.89
CA ASN A 262 -1.88 -12.64 18.91
C ASN A 262 -1.09 -11.35 18.66
N LYS A 263 -1.02 -10.89 17.40
CA LYS A 263 -0.48 -9.59 17.00
C LYS A 263 -1.52 -8.46 17.02
N GLY A 264 -2.70 -8.70 17.59
CA GLY A 264 -3.76 -7.69 17.74
C GLY A 264 -4.75 -7.60 16.57
N TRP A 265 -4.67 -8.47 15.57
CA TRP A 265 -5.59 -8.45 14.43
C TRP A 265 -6.55 -9.63 14.39
N ASP A 266 -7.83 -9.39 14.70
CA ASP A 266 -8.91 -10.29 14.27
C ASP A 266 -9.32 -9.97 12.83
N VAL A 267 -8.84 -10.77 11.88
CA VAL A 267 -9.12 -10.60 10.44
C VAL A 267 -10.62 -10.57 10.09
N TRP A 268 -11.50 -11.07 10.97
CA TRP A 268 -12.97 -11.01 10.78
C TRP A 268 -13.69 -9.95 11.62
N GLY A 269 -12.94 -9.23 12.47
CA GLY A 269 -13.44 -8.15 13.28
C GLY A 269 -13.21 -6.80 12.60
N GLU A 270 -12.93 -5.79 13.43
CA GLU A 270 -12.54 -4.48 12.96
C GLU A 270 -11.20 -4.54 12.20
N PRO A 271 -10.96 -3.60 11.29
CA PRO A 271 -9.67 -3.50 10.64
C PRO A 271 -8.54 -3.34 11.66
N TYR A 272 -7.37 -3.89 11.34
CA TYR A 272 -6.20 -3.72 12.19
C TYR A 272 -5.91 -2.24 12.40
N ARG A 273 -5.55 -1.89 13.63
CA ARG A 273 -4.98 -0.59 13.96
C ARG A 273 -3.63 -0.80 14.64
N SER A 274 -2.56 -0.19 14.15
CA SER A 274 -1.28 -0.27 14.84
C SER A 274 -1.37 0.45 16.18
N GLN A 275 -0.81 -0.15 17.22
CA GLN A 275 -0.86 0.41 18.58
C GLN A 275 0.04 1.65 18.74
N GLU A 276 0.80 2.03 17.72
CA GLU A 276 1.77 3.14 17.76
C GLU A 276 1.13 4.53 17.68
N TYR A 277 -0.20 4.64 17.54
CA TYR A 277 -0.91 5.94 17.47
C TYR A 277 -1.84 6.22 18.66
N SER A 278 -1.67 5.51 19.79
CA SER A 278 -2.47 5.77 21.00
C SER A 278 -1.85 6.77 21.98
N ASP A 279 -0.60 7.17 21.78
CA ASP A 279 0.14 8.03 22.73
C ASP A 279 0.70 9.27 22.03
N TYR A 280 -0.18 10.10 21.45
CA TYR A 280 0.06 11.53 21.20
C TYR A 280 -1.21 12.35 21.42
#